data_AF-A0A522VD00-F1
#
_entry.id   AF-A0A522VD00-F1
#
_cell.length_a   1.000
_cell.length_b   1.000
_cell.length_c   1.000
_cell.angle_alpha   90.00
_cell.angle_beta   90.00
_cell.angle_gamma   90.00
#
_symmetry.space_group_name_H-M   'P 1'
#
loop_
_entity.id
_entity.type
_entity.pdbx_description
1 polymer ?
#
loop_
_entity_poly.entity_id
_entity_poly.type
_entity_poly.pdbx_seq_one_letter_code
_entity_poly.pdbx_strand_id
1 'polypeptide(L)'
;MQGNDFFWDNLAFWLVMYGLAVVAWTCVGRFLLAIFVKDSSKNYILRWFERLTEWAIHLIALVTPRAVAPGLMPLVTAVWFFLLRFVAYLVFANMGMVPKMVTP
;
A
#
# COMPACT_ATOMS: atom_id res chain seq x y z
N MET A 1 -18.08 -5.79 28.52
CA MET A 1 -16.78 -6.12 27.90
C MET A 1 -16.90 -6.03 26.37
N GLN A 2 -17.30 -4.88 25.81
CA GLN A 2 -17.62 -4.69 24.37
C GLN A 2 -16.41 -4.22 23.52
N GLY A 3 -15.21 -4.10 24.11
CA GLY A 3 -14.05 -3.53 23.42
C GLY A 3 -13.34 -4.48 22.44
N ASN A 4 -13.63 -5.78 22.50
CA ASN A 4 -12.95 -6.80 21.69
C ASN A 4 -13.62 -6.93 20.31
N ASP A 5 -14.95 -6.87 20.27
CA ASP A 5 -15.77 -7.19 19.09
C ASP A 5 -15.44 -6.27 17.89
N PHE A 6 -15.19 -4.98 18.13
CA PHE A 6 -14.84 -4.02 17.07
C PHE A 6 -13.58 -4.41 16.28
N PHE A 7 -12.55 -4.89 16.96
CA PHE A 7 -11.28 -5.23 16.30
C PHE A 7 -11.32 -6.64 15.70
N TRP A 8 -11.80 -7.62 16.48
CA TRP A 8 -11.76 -9.03 16.09
C TRP A 8 -12.81 -9.38 15.01
N ASP A 9 -13.99 -8.76 15.03
CA ASP A 9 -15.02 -9.02 14.01
C ASP A 9 -14.70 -8.36 12.66
N ASN A 10 -13.87 -7.30 12.68
CA ASN A 10 -13.51 -6.53 11.49
C ASN A 10 -12.08 -6.77 11.02
N LEU A 11 -11.45 -7.88 11.44
CA LEU A 11 -10.06 -8.20 11.06
C LEU A 11 -9.84 -8.19 9.55
N ALA A 12 -10.77 -8.72 8.77
CA ALA A 12 -10.66 -8.74 7.31
C ALA A 12 -10.57 -7.32 6.72
N PHE A 13 -11.40 -6.40 7.22
CA PHE A 13 -11.37 -5.00 6.82
C PHE A 13 -10.03 -4.38 7.17
N TRP A 14 -9.56 -4.53 8.41
CA TRP A 14 -8.30 -3.94 8.86
C TRP A 14 -7.09 -4.50 8.11
N LEU A 15 -7.04 -5.82 7.92
CA LEU A 15 -5.94 -6.49 7.22
C LEU A 15 -5.81 -5.97 5.79
N VAL A 16 -6.92 -5.85 5.06
CA VAL A 16 -6.89 -5.32 3.68
C VAL A 16 -6.54 -3.84 3.67
N MET A 17 -7.17 -3.02 4.51
CA MET A 17 -6.93 -1.57 4.54
C MET A 17 -5.50 -1.21 4.91
N TYR A 18 -4.94 -1.85 5.93
CA TYR A 18 -3.57 -1.60 6.38
C TYR A 18 -2.55 -2.32 5.52
N GLY A 19 -2.84 -3.53 5.01
CA GLY A 19 -1.95 -4.22 4.08
C GLY A 19 -1.69 -3.41 2.82
N LEU A 20 -2.75 -2.88 2.19
CA LEU A 20 -2.63 -1.99 1.04
C LEU A 20 -1.90 -0.69 1.38
N ALA A 21 -2.15 -0.11 2.57
CA ALA A 21 -1.46 1.09 3.02
C ALA A 21 0.04 0.86 3.22
N VAL A 22 0.44 -0.27 3.81
CA VAL A 22 1.86 -0.63 4.01
C VAL A 22 2.58 -0.72 2.67
N VAL A 23 1.98 -1.35 1.66
CA VAL A 23 2.58 -1.43 0.31
C VAL A 23 2.69 -0.05 -0.33
N ALA A 24 1.65 0.79 -0.23
CA ALA A 24 1.72 2.15 -0.76
C ALA A 24 2.82 2.99 -0.09
N TRP A 25 2.87 3.00 1.23
CA TRP A 25 3.85 3.78 2.00
C TRP A 25 5.28 3.27 1.84
N THR A 26 5.48 1.96 1.70
CA THR A 26 6.81 1.40 1.38
C THR A 26 7.28 1.82 -0.02
N CYS A 27 6.39 1.88 -1.00
CA CYS A 27 6.72 2.42 -2.33
C CYS A 27 7.12 3.90 -2.28
N VAL A 28 6.40 4.72 -1.50
CA VAL A 28 6.76 6.13 -1.24
C VAL A 28 8.13 6.22 -0.56
N GLY A 29 8.38 5.39 0.46
CA GLY A 29 9.68 5.33 1.13
C GLY A 29 10.82 4.96 0.19
N ARG A 30 10.62 3.97 -0.70
CA ARG A 30 11.59 3.61 -1.74
C ARG A 30 11.90 4.81 -2.64
N PHE A 31 10.87 5.50 -3.11
CA PHE A 31 11.03 6.66 -3.98
C PHE A 31 11.84 7.77 -3.30
N LEU A 32 11.49 8.12 -2.06
CA LEU A 32 12.22 9.12 -1.28
C LEU A 32 13.67 8.71 -1.03
N LEU A 33 13.92 7.45 -0.64
CA LEU A 33 15.27 6.95 -0.42
C LEU A 33 16.11 6.98 -1.70
N ALA A 34 15.52 6.64 -2.85
CA ALA A 34 16.21 6.67 -4.14
C ALA A 34 16.60 8.09 -4.59
N ILE A 35 15.93 9.14 -4.09
CA ILE A 35 16.34 10.53 -4.33
C ILE A 35 17.62 10.87 -3.57
N PHE A 36 17.75 10.43 -2.32
CA PHE A 36 18.91 10.73 -1.47
C PHE A 36 20.09 9.78 -1.69
N VAL A 37 19.82 8.55 -2.12
CA VAL A 37 20.81 7.48 -2.22
C VAL A 37 20.97 7.06 -3.67
N LYS A 38 22.13 7.38 -4.25
CA LYS A 38 22.42 7.11 -5.67
C LYS A 38 22.75 5.65 -5.98
N ASP A 39 23.27 4.90 -5.00
CA ASP A 39 23.80 3.55 -5.21
C ASP A 39 23.17 2.56 -4.23
N SER A 40 22.20 1.78 -4.71
CA SER A 40 21.54 0.75 -3.90
C SER A 40 22.49 -0.38 -3.52
N SER A 41 23.56 -0.62 -4.28
CA SER A 41 24.51 -1.69 -3.99
C SER A 41 25.23 -1.52 -2.65
N LYS A 42 25.37 -0.29 -2.15
CA LYS A 42 26.03 0.03 -0.87
C LYS A 42 25.03 0.20 0.27
N ASN A 43 23.79 0.60 -0.01
CA ASN A 43 22.81 0.93 1.02
C ASN A 43 21.88 -0.26 1.33
N TYR A 44 22.04 -0.83 2.52
CA TYR A 44 21.20 -1.90 3.03
C TYR A 44 19.70 -1.54 3.06
N ILE A 45 19.36 -0.33 3.50
CA ILE A 45 17.96 0.10 3.65
C ILE A 45 17.29 0.16 2.28
N LEU A 46 17.93 0.80 1.30
CA LEU A 46 17.36 0.92 -0.05
C LEU A 46 17.13 -0.46 -0.69
N ARG A 47 18.06 -1.41 -0.56
CA ARG A 47 17.90 -2.77 -1.10
C ARG A 47 16.68 -3.50 -0.54
N TRP A 48 16.39 -3.32 0.75
CA TRP A 48 15.20 -3.95 1.34
C TRP A 48 13.92 -3.32 0.84
N PHE A 49 13.88 -1.99 0.73
CA PHE A 49 12.76 -1.28 0.13
C PHE A 49 12.53 -1.68 -1.33
N GLU A 50 13.61 -1.88 -2.09
CA GLU A 50 13.54 -2.39 -3.46
C GLU A 50 12.86 -3.76 -3.49
N ARG A 51 13.36 -4.73 -2.71
CA ARG A 51 12.80 -6.10 -2.64
C ARG A 51 11.34 -6.14 -2.18
N LEU A 52 10.99 -5.33 -1.18
CA LEU A 52 9.62 -5.30 -0.63
C LEU A 52 8.60 -4.74 -1.61
N THR A 53 9.02 -3.95 -2.61
CA THR A 53 8.11 -3.23 -3.51
C THR A 53 8.19 -3.72 -4.95
N GLU A 54 9.22 -4.49 -5.32
CA GLU A 54 9.45 -4.98 -6.68
C GLU A 54 8.28 -5.80 -7.24
N TRP A 55 7.71 -6.69 -6.43
CA TRP A 55 6.54 -7.47 -6.83
C TRP A 55 5.33 -6.57 -7.14
N ALA A 56 5.09 -5.53 -6.33
CA ALA A 56 3.99 -4.60 -6.51
C ALA A 56 4.20 -3.73 -7.77
N ILE A 57 5.43 -3.28 -7.97
CA ILE A 57 5.83 -2.50 -9.16
C ILE A 57 5.64 -3.32 -10.43
N HIS A 58 6.01 -4.60 -10.44
CA HIS A 58 5.81 -5.48 -11.60
C HIS A 58 4.33 -5.66 -11.93
N LEU A 59 3.45 -5.80 -10.94
CA LEU A 59 2.01 -5.88 -11.17
C LEU A 59 1.46 -4.60 -11.79
N ILE A 60 1.85 -3.44 -11.27
CA ILE A 60 1.37 -2.15 -11.77
C ILE A 60 1.97 -1.79 -13.14
N ALA A 61 3.18 -2.26 -13.44
CA ALA A 61 3.80 -2.07 -14.75
C ALA A 61 3.03 -2.76 -15.89
N LEU A 62 2.20 -3.78 -15.60
CA LEU A 62 1.33 -4.41 -16.60
C LEU A 62 0.17 -3.50 -17.04
N VAL A 63 -0.31 -2.65 -16.13
CA VAL A 63 -1.46 -1.75 -16.36
C VAL A 63 -0.99 -0.35 -16.75
N THR A 64 0.20 0.04 -16.33
CA THR A 64 0.74 1.39 -16.54
C THR A 64 1.41 1.51 -17.93
N PRO A 65 1.10 2.57 -18.71
CA PRO A 65 1.77 2.83 -19.97
C PRO A 65 3.29 3.00 -19.83
N ARG A 66 4.06 2.57 -20.83
CA ARG A 66 5.53 2.68 -20.88
C ARG A 66 6.08 4.12 -20.93
N ALA A 67 5.21 5.13 -20.93
CA ALA A 67 5.60 6.54 -20.91
C ALA A 67 6.15 7.00 -19.54
N VAL A 68 5.91 6.24 -18.47
CA VAL A 68 6.38 6.58 -17.12
C VAL A 68 7.88 6.29 -17.01
N ALA A 69 8.64 7.26 -16.52
CA ALA A 69 10.06 7.09 -16.25
C ALA A 69 10.30 6.01 -15.17
N PRO A 70 11.28 5.09 -15.33
CA PRO A 70 11.51 4.00 -14.37
C PRO A 70 11.70 4.45 -12.92
N GLY A 71 12.33 5.61 -12.70
CA GLY A 71 12.52 6.17 -11.36
C GLY A 71 11.23 6.63 -10.68
N LEU A 72 10.18 6.95 -11.44
CA LEU A 72 8.86 7.33 -10.93
C LEU A 72 7.94 6.13 -10.69
N MET A 73 8.33 4.94 -11.15
CA MET A 73 7.50 3.75 -11.07
C MET A 73 7.10 3.36 -9.63
N PRO A 74 7.96 3.48 -8.60
CA PRO A 74 7.54 3.28 -7.21
C PRO A 74 6.44 4.26 -6.78
N LEU A 75 6.53 5.53 -7.18
CA LEU A 75 5.54 6.54 -6.84
C LEU A 75 4.18 6.26 -7.53
N VAL A 76 4.21 5.89 -8.81
CA VAL A 76 3.00 5.50 -9.56
C VAL A 76 2.36 4.26 -8.93
N THR A 77 3.16 3.28 -8.52
CA THR A 77 2.68 2.09 -7.81
C THR A 77 1.99 2.47 -6.49
N ALA A 78 2.55 3.42 -5.73
CA ALA A 78 1.91 3.90 -4.50
C ALA A 78 0.52 4.50 -4.77
N VAL A 79 0.39 5.32 -5.82
CA VAL A 79 -0.91 5.91 -6.22
C VAL A 79 -1.93 4.83 -6.55
N TRP A 80 -1.55 3.82 -7.34
CA TRP A 80 -2.42 2.69 -7.65
C TRP A 80 -2.85 1.91 -6.40
N PHE A 81 -1.97 1.70 -5.43
CA PHE A 81 -2.33 1.03 -4.18
C PHE A 81 -3.23 1.90 -3.29
N PHE A 82 -3.08 3.23 -3.30
CA PHE A 82 -4.05 4.13 -2.65
C PHE A 82 -5.42 4.10 -3.31
N LEU A 83 -5.48 4.05 -4.64
CA LEU A 83 -6.73 3.86 -5.38
C LEU A 83 -7.34 2.49 -5.09
N LEU A 84 -6.54 1.43 -5.07
CA LEU A 84 -7.00 0.08 -4.73
C LEU A 84 -7.55 0.03 -3.30
N ARG A 85 -6.91 0.73 -2.36
CA ARG A 85 -7.40 0.88 -0.98
C ARG A 85 -8.74 1.59 -0.94
N PHE A 86 -8.92 2.65 -1.72
CA PHE A 86 -10.19 3.36 -1.84
C PHE A 86 -11.29 2.47 -2.44
N VAL A 87 -11.00 1.76 -3.52
CA VAL A 87 -11.94 0.79 -4.13
C VAL A 87 -12.29 -0.32 -3.15
N ALA A 88 -11.30 -0.90 -2.46
CA ALA A 88 -11.54 -1.92 -1.44
C ALA A 88 -12.45 -1.39 -0.33
N TYR A 89 -12.26 -0.15 0.12
CA TYR A 89 -13.16 0.48 1.10
C TYR A 89 -14.59 0.55 0.58
N LEU A 90 -14.80 0.97 -0.68
CA LEU A 90 -16.14 1.00 -1.29
C LEU A 90 -16.77 -0.39 -1.37
N VAL A 91 -15.98 -1.43 -1.67
CA VAL A 91 -16.46 -2.82 -1.67
C VAL A 91 -16.92 -3.25 -0.28
N PHE A 92 -16.11 -3.02 0.76
CA PHE A 92 -16.49 -3.33 2.13
C PHE A 92 -17.70 -2.51 2.60
N ALA A 93 -17.80 -1.24 2.18
CA ALA A 93 -18.95 -0.38 2.47
C ALA A 93 -20.23 -0.92 1.83
N ASN A 94 -20.18 -1.34 0.57
CA ASN A 94 -21.31 -1.95 -0.13
C ASN A 94 -21.73 -3.29 0.50
N MET A 95 -20.79 -4.05 1.07
CA MET A 95 -21.06 -5.28 1.81
C MET A 95 -21.53 -5.03 3.26
N GLY A 96 -21.57 -3.79 3.73
CA GLY A 96 -21.93 -3.46 5.11
C GLY A 96 -20.88 -3.86 6.16
N MET A 97 -19.66 -4.21 5.75
CA MET A 97 -18.56 -4.71 6.58
C MET A 97 -17.63 -3.60 7.10
N VAL A 98 -18.07 -2.35 7.02
CA VAL A 98 -17.31 -1.22 7.57
C VAL A 98 -17.56 -1.14 9.07
N PRO A 99 -16.51 -1.06 9.91
CA PRO A 99 -16.68 -0.95 11.35
C PRO A 99 -17.52 0.27 11.72
N LYS A 100 -18.60 0.05 12.47
CA LYS A 100 -19.42 1.14 13.01
C LYS A 100 -19.00 1.42 14.44
N MET A 101 -18.76 2.69 14.75
CA MET A 101 -18.57 3.11 16.13
C MET A 101 -19.94 3.06 16.82
N VAL A 102 -20.13 2.07 17.70
CA VAL A 102 -21.28 2.07 18.60
C VAL A 102 -20.99 3.12 19.66
N THR A 103 -21.55 4.31 19.50
CA THR A 103 -21.61 5.29 20.59
C THR A 103 -22.52 4.74 21.69
N PRO A 104 -22.11 4.78 22.97
CA PRO A 104 -22.92 4.28 24.09
C PRO A 104 -24.23 5.05 24.25
#